data_AF-M2LUX2-F1
#
_entry.id   AF-M2LUX2-F1
#
_cell.length_a   1.000
_cell.length_b   1.000
_cell.length_c   1.000
_cell.angle_alpha   90.00
_cell.angle_beta   90.00
_cell.angle_gamma   90.00
#
_symmetry.space_group_name_H-M   'P 1'
#
loop_
_entity.id
_entity.type
_entity.pdbx_description
1 polymer ?
#
loop_
_entity_poly.entity_id
_entity_poly.type
_entity_poly.pdbx_seq_one_letter_code
_entity_poly.pdbx_strand_id
1 'polypeptide(L)'
;MEAHSQPQSYAQDHATPPQSSPAAAKNQWNIPTGFASTGSQSHTQSFEEIYGVPENFLEIEVTDPQTHQPTSSPSSRYTTYLIRLSTNIPAFKLRRSEVRRRYSDFEVFRDLLERESARVSIPPLPGKVYLNRFDDAVIEERRKGLERFLKIVVGHPLLQTGSRVLGGFVQDPNWDRNAW
;
A
#
# COMPACT_ATOMS: atom_id res chain seq x y z
N MET A 1 -65.13 42.78 -65.43
CA MET A 1 -65.46 41.46 -65.99
C MET A 1 -64.19 40.63 -65.81
N GLU A 2 -63.99 39.78 -64.80
CA GLU A 2 -64.82 39.23 -63.71
C GLU A 2 -64.04 39.44 -62.36
N ALA A 3 -64.67 39.65 -61.19
CA ALA A 3 -65.08 38.66 -60.17
C ALA A 3 -63.93 37.74 -59.63
N HIS A 4 -63.77 37.46 -58.33
CA HIS A 4 -64.42 37.93 -57.08
C HIS A 4 -63.60 37.43 -55.84
N SER A 5 -64.03 37.86 -54.63
CA SER A 5 -63.86 37.19 -53.31
C SER A 5 -62.78 37.69 -52.33
N GLN A 6 -63.24 38.10 -51.14
CA GLN A 6 -62.46 38.39 -49.91
C GLN A 6 -62.09 37.08 -49.17
N PRO A 7 -61.33 37.16 -48.04
CA PRO A 7 -62.03 37.05 -46.76
C PRO A 7 -61.51 37.91 -45.59
N GLN A 8 -62.23 37.76 -44.47
CA GLN A 8 -62.08 38.34 -43.13
C GLN A 8 -61.38 37.33 -42.17
N SER A 9 -60.83 37.65 -40.97
CA SER A 9 -60.49 38.90 -40.25
C SER A 9 -59.78 38.59 -38.90
N TYR A 10 -59.55 39.62 -38.07
CA TYR A 10 -59.31 39.62 -36.60
C TYR A 10 -57.93 39.26 -35.98
N ALA A 11 -57.31 40.30 -35.41
CA ALA A 11 -56.81 40.44 -34.02
C ALA A 11 -55.79 39.43 -33.41
N GLN A 12 -54.50 39.80 -33.51
CA GLN A 12 -53.67 40.37 -32.42
C GLN A 12 -53.76 39.81 -30.98
N ASP A 13 -52.62 39.35 -30.43
CA ASP A 13 -52.28 39.51 -29.01
C ASP A 13 -50.75 39.47 -28.74
N HIS A 14 -50.27 40.07 -27.64
CA HIS A 14 -48.84 40.19 -27.27
C HIS A 14 -48.47 39.34 -26.04
N ALA A 15 -47.32 38.65 -26.03
CA ALA A 15 -46.72 38.12 -24.79
C ALA A 15 -45.19 37.91 -24.83
N THR A 16 -44.54 38.19 -23.70
CA THR A 16 -43.11 38.06 -23.40
C THR A 16 -42.68 36.60 -23.15
N PRO A 17 -41.45 36.17 -23.48
CA PRO A 17 -40.94 34.84 -23.12
C PRO A 17 -40.26 34.81 -21.73
N PRO A 18 -40.58 33.84 -20.86
CA PRO A 18 -39.73 33.42 -19.75
C PRO A 18 -39.02 32.07 -20.04
N GLN A 19 -37.83 31.91 -19.46
CA GLN A 19 -37.03 30.67 -19.53
C GLN A 19 -37.68 29.52 -18.72
N SER A 20 -37.51 28.27 -19.19
CA SER A 20 -37.62 27.08 -18.33
C SER A 20 -36.77 25.92 -18.84
N SER A 21 -36.18 25.17 -17.91
CA SER A 21 -35.33 24.00 -18.16
C SER A 21 -36.14 22.75 -18.54
N PRO A 22 -35.57 21.79 -19.28
CA PRO A 22 -36.11 20.43 -19.34
C PRO A 22 -35.50 19.55 -18.23
N ALA A 23 -36.37 18.85 -17.50
CA ALA A 23 -35.98 17.89 -16.48
C ALA A 23 -35.92 16.44 -17.01
N ALA A 24 -35.07 15.64 -16.38
CA ALA A 24 -35.18 14.19 -16.15
C ALA A 24 -35.79 13.28 -17.25
N ALA A 25 -34.94 12.46 -17.88
CA ALA A 25 -35.33 11.15 -18.41
C ALA A 25 -34.67 10.05 -17.55
N LYS A 26 -35.48 9.16 -16.95
CA LYS A 26 -35.02 8.06 -16.09
C LYS A 26 -34.82 6.80 -16.93
N ASN A 27 -33.58 6.36 -17.14
CA ASN A 27 -33.28 5.00 -17.61
C ASN A 27 -32.66 4.19 -16.46
N GLN A 28 -33.50 3.36 -15.84
CA GLN A 28 -33.12 2.46 -14.76
C GLN A 28 -32.56 1.15 -15.34
N TRP A 29 -31.25 1.05 -15.47
CA TRP A 29 -30.58 -0.23 -15.69
C TRP A 29 -30.20 -0.85 -14.34
N ASN A 30 -30.89 -1.92 -13.94
CA ASN A 30 -30.54 -2.67 -12.74
C ASN A 30 -29.23 -3.43 -12.98
N ILE A 31 -28.18 -3.04 -12.26
CA ILE A 31 -26.88 -3.73 -12.24
C ILE A 31 -26.94 -4.83 -11.16
N PRO A 32 -26.53 -6.09 -11.43
CA PRO A 32 -26.52 -7.14 -10.41
C PRO A 32 -25.56 -6.83 -9.26
N THR A 33 -26.03 -6.95 -8.02
CA THR A 33 -25.23 -6.69 -6.81
C THR A 33 -24.21 -7.80 -6.56
N GLY A 34 -22.99 -7.63 -7.10
CA GLY A 34 -21.87 -8.56 -6.92
C GLY A 34 -20.94 -8.15 -5.77
N PHE A 35 -21.09 -8.80 -4.62
CA PHE A 35 -20.28 -8.67 -3.39
C PHE A 35 -20.36 -7.33 -2.63
N ALA A 36 -20.63 -7.43 -1.33
CA ALA A 36 -20.89 -6.27 -0.47
C ALA A 36 -19.60 -5.57 -0.03
N SER A 37 -19.57 -4.23 -0.18
CA SER A 37 -18.60 -3.38 0.51
C SER A 37 -19.10 -3.09 1.93
N THR A 38 -18.38 -3.55 2.95
CA THR A 38 -18.55 -3.09 4.34
C THR A 38 -17.52 -1.99 4.62
N GLY A 39 -17.83 -0.75 4.24
CA GLY A 39 -16.97 0.40 4.46
C GLY A 39 -17.62 1.71 4.00
N SER A 40 -17.95 2.59 4.93
CA SER A 40 -18.69 3.83 4.66
C SER A 40 -17.81 4.95 4.11
N GLN A 41 -17.45 4.90 2.82
CA GLN A 41 -17.19 6.09 2.00
C GLN A 41 -17.67 5.85 0.56
N SER A 42 -18.44 6.78 0.01
CA SER A 42 -18.83 6.78 -1.40
C SER A 42 -17.66 7.24 -2.27
N HIS A 43 -16.68 6.36 -2.45
CA HIS A 43 -15.59 6.58 -3.40
C HIS A 43 -16.15 6.39 -4.82
N THR A 44 -16.46 7.47 -5.52
CA THR A 44 -16.74 7.43 -6.95
C THR A 44 -15.45 7.06 -7.67
N GLN A 45 -15.31 5.78 -8.02
CA GLN A 45 -14.13 5.28 -8.70
C GLN A 45 -13.91 6.07 -10.00
N SER A 46 -12.71 6.62 -10.16
CA SER A 46 -12.40 7.45 -11.32
C SER A 46 -12.26 6.57 -12.58
N PHE A 47 -12.44 7.17 -13.77
CA PHE A 47 -12.20 6.42 -15.02
C PHE A 47 -10.76 5.87 -15.08
N GLU A 48 -9.79 6.63 -14.56
CA GLU A 48 -8.39 6.21 -14.45
C GLU A 48 -8.18 5.03 -13.48
N GLU A 49 -9.02 4.89 -12.46
CA GLU A 49 -8.97 3.76 -11.50
C GLU A 49 -9.56 2.47 -12.10
N ILE A 50 -10.54 2.58 -12.99
CA ILE A 50 -11.22 1.45 -13.64
C ILE A 50 -10.44 0.99 -14.89
N TYR A 51 -9.84 1.92 -15.64
CA TYR A 51 -9.22 1.66 -16.95
C TYR A 51 -7.71 1.93 -17.01
N GLY A 52 -7.10 2.49 -15.96
CA GLY A 52 -5.66 2.70 -15.88
C GLY A 52 -4.88 1.40 -15.66
N VAL A 53 -3.59 1.42 -16.01
CA VAL A 53 -2.67 0.32 -15.69
C VAL A 53 -2.44 0.32 -14.17
N PRO A 54 -2.66 -0.80 -13.45
CA PRO A 54 -2.48 -0.83 -12.00
C PRO A 54 -1.03 -0.47 -11.60
N GLU A 55 -0.84 0.65 -10.91
CA GLU A 55 0.48 1.04 -10.41
C GLU A 55 0.96 0.06 -9.33
N ASN A 56 2.21 -0.40 -9.46
CA ASN A 56 2.83 -1.24 -8.44
C ASN A 56 3.25 -0.37 -7.25
N PHE A 57 2.71 -0.64 -6.06
CA PHE A 57 3.08 0.01 -4.81
C PHE A 57 3.74 -0.96 -3.83
N LEU A 58 4.64 -0.41 -3.01
CA LEU A 58 5.32 -1.12 -1.93
C LEU A 58 5.57 -0.14 -0.79
N GLU A 59 4.84 -0.33 0.29
CA GLU A 59 4.98 0.41 1.54
C GLU A 59 5.56 -0.55 2.58
N ILE A 60 6.68 -0.18 3.18
CA ILE A 60 7.27 -0.95 4.28
C ILE A 60 7.72 -0.03 5.41
N GLU A 61 7.33 -0.38 6.62
CA GLU A 61 7.62 0.36 7.85
C GLU A 61 8.20 -0.56 8.91
N VAL A 62 9.03 0.01 9.80
CA VAL A 62 9.56 -0.67 10.98
C VAL A 62 9.13 0.14 12.19
N THR A 63 8.25 -0.38 13.02
CA THR A 63 7.58 0.36 14.12
C THR A 63 7.60 -0.43 15.43
N ASP A 64 6.94 0.10 16.46
CA ASP A 64 6.64 -0.60 17.73
C ASP A 64 7.83 -1.40 18.30
N PRO A 65 8.90 -0.74 18.75
CA PRO A 65 10.02 -1.42 19.38
C PRO A 65 9.58 -2.00 20.74
N GLN A 66 9.72 -3.32 20.91
CA GLN A 66 9.39 -4.04 22.14
C GLN A 66 10.60 -4.79 22.68
N THR A 67 10.96 -4.49 23.93
CA THR A 67 12.06 -5.13 24.64
C THR A 67 11.54 -6.29 25.48
N HIS A 68 11.99 -7.50 25.14
CA HIS A 68 11.61 -8.76 25.77
C HIS A 68 12.70 -9.18 26.75
N GLN A 69 12.30 -9.80 27.86
CA GLN A 69 13.20 -10.46 28.81
C GLN A 69 12.66 -11.87 29.14
N PRO A 70 12.99 -12.90 28.32
CA PRO A 70 12.41 -14.24 28.46
C PRO A 70 12.82 -14.99 29.73
N THR A 71 13.95 -14.64 30.33
CA THR A 71 14.42 -15.22 31.60
C THR A 71 14.83 -14.12 32.58
N SER A 72 14.95 -14.46 33.86
CA SER A 72 15.44 -13.54 34.88
C SER A 72 16.86 -13.01 34.62
N SER A 73 17.65 -13.66 33.76
CA SER A 73 18.98 -13.19 33.39
C SER A 73 18.95 -11.91 32.54
N PRO A 74 19.66 -10.83 32.93
CA PRO A 74 19.80 -9.63 32.11
C PRO A 74 20.38 -9.90 30.71
N SER A 75 21.18 -10.95 30.54
CA SER A 75 21.76 -11.32 29.23
C SER A 75 20.72 -11.80 28.22
N SER A 76 19.57 -12.31 28.68
CA SER A 76 18.47 -12.81 27.86
C SER A 76 17.69 -11.70 27.16
N ARG A 77 17.84 -10.44 27.60
CA ARG A 77 17.06 -9.31 27.10
C ARG A 77 17.42 -8.94 25.64
N TYR A 78 16.39 -8.78 24.80
CA TYR A 78 16.52 -8.33 23.40
C TYR A 78 15.34 -7.44 22.98
N THR A 79 15.56 -6.59 21.97
CA THR A 79 14.51 -5.73 21.39
C THR A 79 14.10 -6.25 20.01
N THR A 80 12.80 -6.32 19.78
CA THR A 80 12.16 -6.66 18.50
C THR A 80 11.45 -5.45 17.92
N TYR A 81 11.36 -5.38 16.61
CA TYR A 81 10.66 -4.34 15.87
C TYR A 81 9.55 -4.99 15.04
N LEU A 82 8.42 -4.30 14.90
CA LEU A 82 7.32 -4.71 14.05
C LEU A 82 7.60 -4.25 12.61
N ILE A 83 7.76 -5.20 11.68
CA ILE A 83 7.82 -4.92 10.25
C ILE A 83 6.40 -4.99 9.71
N ARG A 84 5.94 -3.91 9.07
CA ARG A 84 4.66 -3.84 8.35
C ARG A 84 4.95 -3.70 6.86
N LEU A 85 4.39 -4.60 6.04
CA LEU A 85 4.47 -4.53 4.59
C LEU A 85 3.06 -4.44 4.01
N SER A 86 2.86 -3.54 3.04
CA SER A 86 1.65 -3.39 2.24
C SER A 86 2.08 -3.25 0.77
N THR A 87 1.66 -4.15 -0.10
CA THR A 87 2.09 -4.16 -1.51
C THR A 87 1.10 -4.89 -2.42
N ASN A 88 1.08 -4.52 -3.70
CA ASN A 88 0.43 -5.30 -4.75
C ASN A 88 1.40 -6.09 -5.64
N ILE A 89 2.72 -5.96 -5.44
CA ILE A 89 3.77 -6.57 -6.28
C ILE A 89 3.71 -8.11 -6.23
N PRO A 90 3.62 -8.81 -7.38
CA PRO A 90 3.44 -10.28 -7.43
C PRO A 90 4.58 -11.13 -6.84
N ALA A 91 5.76 -10.54 -6.58
CA ALA A 91 6.87 -11.22 -5.92
C ALA A 91 6.57 -11.59 -4.45
N PHE A 92 5.59 -10.92 -3.83
CA PHE A 92 5.18 -11.16 -2.45
C PHE A 92 3.89 -11.98 -2.41
N LYS A 93 3.86 -13.00 -1.55
CA LYS A 93 2.72 -13.94 -1.43
C LYS A 93 1.52 -13.29 -0.75
N LEU A 94 1.77 -12.42 0.23
CA LEU A 94 0.72 -11.69 0.96
C LEU A 94 0.70 -10.23 0.51
N ARG A 95 -0.48 -9.64 0.32
CA ARG A 95 -0.62 -8.20 0.06
C ARG A 95 -0.35 -7.33 1.29
N ARG A 96 -0.57 -7.89 2.48
CA ARG A 96 -0.24 -7.27 3.77
C ARG A 96 0.38 -8.32 4.69
N SER A 97 1.43 -7.96 5.40
CA SER A 97 2.03 -8.80 6.43
C SER A 97 2.57 -7.98 7.60
N GLU A 98 2.45 -8.55 8.81
CA GLU A 98 3.06 -8.04 10.02
C GLU A 98 3.94 -9.13 10.63
N VAL A 99 5.24 -8.86 10.80
CA VAL A 99 6.19 -9.81 11.41
C VAL A 99 7.09 -9.10 12.41
N ARG A 100 7.53 -9.80 13.46
CA ARG A 100 8.50 -9.26 14.43
C ARG A 100 9.89 -9.83 14.17
N ARG A 101 10.90 -8.96 14.20
CA ARG A 101 12.33 -9.31 14.06
C ARG A 101 13.18 -8.59 15.09
N ARG A 102 14.21 -9.23 15.61
CA ARG A 102 15.27 -8.55 16.39
C ARG A 102 16.46 -8.22 15.48
N TYR A 103 17.29 -7.28 15.91
CA TYR A 103 18.45 -6.81 15.13
C TYR A 103 19.35 -7.93 14.60
N SER A 104 19.63 -8.97 15.41
CA SER A 104 20.48 -10.09 14.97
C SER A 104 19.82 -11.06 13.99
N ASP A 105 18.50 -10.95 13.75
CA ASP A 105 17.86 -11.64 12.63
C ASP A 105 18.13 -10.87 11.32
N PHE A 106 18.19 -9.54 11.37
CA PHE A 106 18.61 -8.70 10.23
C PHE A 106 20.08 -8.92 9.87
N GLU A 107 20.97 -9.13 10.86
CA GLU A 107 22.38 -9.48 10.61
C GLU A 107 22.46 -10.73 9.71
N VAL A 108 21.79 -11.82 10.10
CA VAL A 108 21.80 -13.06 9.30
C VAL A 108 21.06 -12.90 7.96
N PHE A 109 19.95 -12.16 7.93
CA PHE A 109 19.22 -11.88 6.69
C PHE A 109 20.08 -11.13 5.67
N ARG A 110 20.88 -10.14 6.10
CA ARG A 110 21.84 -9.43 5.25
C ARG A 110 22.88 -10.39 4.69
N ASP A 111 23.48 -11.22 5.54
CA ASP A 111 24.51 -12.19 5.12
C ASP A 111 23.96 -13.22 4.12
N LEU A 112 22.69 -13.65 4.27
CA LEU A 112 22.01 -14.53 3.33
C LEU A 112 21.75 -13.84 1.98
N LEU A 113 21.32 -12.58 1.97
CA LEU A 113 21.15 -11.80 0.73
C LEU A 113 22.47 -11.62 -0.04
N GLU A 114 23.58 -11.36 0.67
CA GLU A 114 24.90 -11.25 0.04
C GLU A 114 25.36 -12.57 -0.59
N ARG A 115 25.02 -13.71 0.02
CA ARG A 115 25.30 -15.05 -0.53
C ARG A 115 24.41 -15.39 -1.73
N GLU A 116 23.12 -15.06 -1.69
CA GLU A 116 22.20 -15.31 -2.80
C GLU A 116 22.46 -14.38 -4.01
N SER A 117 22.93 -13.14 -3.78
CA SER A 117 22.95 -12.09 -4.81
C SER A 117 24.30 -11.39 -4.96
N ALA A 118 25.32 -12.13 -5.41
CA ALA A 118 26.68 -11.61 -5.67
C ALA A 118 26.79 -10.46 -6.69
N ARG A 119 25.68 -10.05 -7.34
CA ARG A 119 25.61 -8.92 -8.29
C ARG A 119 24.92 -7.67 -7.73
N VAL A 120 24.38 -7.74 -6.51
CA VAL A 120 23.65 -6.64 -5.87
C VAL A 120 24.39 -6.20 -4.62
N SER A 121 24.71 -4.91 -4.53
CA SER A 121 25.31 -4.34 -3.32
C SER A 121 24.25 -4.22 -2.22
N ILE A 122 24.35 -5.07 -1.19
CA ILE A 122 23.40 -5.07 -0.07
C ILE A 122 23.76 -3.92 0.89
N PRO A 123 22.82 -2.99 1.19
CA PRO A 123 23.11 -1.84 2.04
C PRO A 123 23.57 -2.25 3.45
N PRO A 124 24.37 -1.39 4.13
CA PRO A 124 24.76 -1.63 5.51
C PRO A 124 23.55 -1.53 6.45
N LEU A 125 23.57 -2.33 7.51
CA LEU A 125 22.66 -2.18 8.65
C LEU A 125 23.08 -0.98 9.52
N PRO A 126 22.16 -0.42 10.34
CA PRO A 126 22.55 0.55 11.37
C PRO A 126 23.59 -0.07 12.33
N GLY A 127 24.46 0.78 12.87
CA GLY A 127 25.63 0.35 13.64
C GLY A 127 25.33 -0.62 14.80
N LYS A 128 26.27 -1.54 15.04
CA LYS A 128 26.19 -2.48 16.16
C LYS A 128 26.55 -1.77 17.46
N VAL A 129 25.51 -1.29 18.16
CA VAL A 129 25.63 -0.65 19.46
C VAL A 129 25.74 -1.70 20.58
N TYR A 130 26.89 -1.72 21.26
CA TYR A 130 27.22 -2.65 22.35
C TYR A 130 26.88 -2.10 23.75
N LEU A 131 27.13 -0.81 23.99
CA LEU A 131 26.82 -0.10 25.23
C LEU A 131 25.43 0.55 25.14
N ASN A 132 24.68 0.61 26.24
CA ASN A 132 23.35 1.22 26.30
C ASN A 132 22.37 0.75 25.20
N ARG A 133 22.47 -0.51 24.76
CA ARG A 133 21.70 -1.07 23.63
C ARG A 133 20.16 -1.10 23.80
N PHE A 134 19.67 -0.69 24.97
CA PHE A 134 18.27 -0.61 25.37
C PHE A 134 17.81 0.82 25.70
N ASP A 135 18.66 1.81 25.43
CA ASP A 135 18.32 3.23 25.49
C ASP A 135 17.35 3.57 24.35
N ASP A 136 16.31 4.33 24.64
CA ASP A 136 15.26 4.68 23.66
C ASP A 136 15.83 5.42 22.44
N ALA A 137 16.87 6.23 22.61
CA ALA A 137 17.54 6.92 21.51
C ALA A 137 18.24 5.92 20.57
N VAL A 138 18.92 4.91 21.13
CA VAL A 138 19.57 3.82 20.38
C VAL A 138 18.55 2.93 19.69
N ILE A 139 17.42 2.64 20.36
CA ILE A 139 16.33 1.85 19.82
C ILE A 139 15.69 2.58 18.61
N GLU A 140 15.43 3.88 18.70
CA GLU A 140 14.82 4.66 17.61
C GLU A 140 15.79 4.91 16.45
N GLU A 141 17.07 5.19 16.71
CA GLU A 141 18.08 5.29 15.65
C GLU A 141 18.19 3.96 14.88
N ARG A 142 18.24 2.84 15.61
CA ARG A 142 18.25 1.50 15.01
C ARG A 142 16.98 1.24 14.23
N ARG A 143 15.79 1.58 14.75
CA ARG A 143 14.51 1.43 14.04
C ARG A 143 14.52 2.16 12.69
N LYS A 144 14.94 3.44 12.68
CA LYS A 144 15.11 4.25 11.45
C LYS A 144 16.07 3.60 10.45
N GLY A 145 17.20 3.08 10.93
CA GLY A 145 18.18 2.42 10.07
C GLY A 145 17.68 1.11 9.47
N LEU A 146 16.96 0.30 10.26
CA LEU A 146 16.33 -0.95 9.80
C LEU A 146 15.23 -0.68 8.76
N GLU A 147 14.43 0.38 8.95
CA GLU A 147 13.44 0.83 7.98
C GLU A 147 14.08 1.24 6.65
N ARG A 148 15.14 2.07 6.70
CA ARG A 148 15.89 2.48 5.50
C ARG A 148 16.48 1.28 4.76
N PHE A 149 17.07 0.34 5.49
CA PHE A 149 17.62 -0.90 4.94
C PHE A 149 16.52 -1.69 4.20
N LEU A 150 15.36 -1.91 4.82
CA LEU A 150 14.26 -2.64 4.20
C LEU A 150 13.65 -1.92 3.00
N LYS A 151 13.47 -0.59 3.05
CA LYS A 151 12.97 0.19 1.91
C LYS A 151 13.84 0.02 0.65
N ILE A 152 15.16 -0.07 0.82
CA ILE A 152 16.10 -0.33 -0.29
C ILE A 152 16.01 -1.80 -0.73
N VAL A 153 16.14 -2.75 0.20
CA VAL A 153 16.24 -4.19 -0.10
C VAL A 153 14.96 -4.75 -0.70
N VAL A 154 13.81 -4.46 -0.09
CA VAL A 154 12.50 -5.00 -0.51
C VAL A 154 12.04 -4.31 -1.80
N GLY A 155 12.44 -3.07 -2.05
CA GLY A 155 12.20 -2.35 -3.30
C GLY A 155 13.09 -2.76 -4.49
N HIS A 156 14.12 -3.60 -4.28
CA HIS A 156 15.10 -3.91 -5.34
C HIS A 156 14.62 -5.05 -6.27
N PRO A 157 14.38 -4.82 -7.57
CA PRO A 157 13.75 -5.82 -8.45
C PRO A 157 14.51 -7.16 -8.57
N LEU A 158 15.85 -7.11 -8.57
CA LEU A 158 16.66 -8.34 -8.62
C LEU A 158 16.64 -9.14 -7.30
N LEU A 159 16.32 -8.50 -6.17
CA LEU A 159 16.14 -9.21 -4.90
C LEU A 159 14.71 -9.76 -4.80
N GLN A 160 13.70 -8.99 -5.24
CA GLN A 160 12.30 -9.45 -5.36
C GLN A 160 12.17 -10.74 -6.18
N THR A 161 12.93 -10.86 -7.27
CA THR A 161 12.86 -11.99 -8.20
C THR A 161 13.92 -13.07 -7.95
N GLY A 162 15.10 -12.69 -7.43
CA GLY A 162 16.24 -13.58 -7.28
C GLY A 162 16.47 -14.13 -5.86
N SER A 163 15.95 -13.47 -4.82
CA SER A 163 16.15 -13.92 -3.43
C SER A 163 15.01 -14.81 -2.95
N ARG A 164 15.35 -15.94 -2.33
CA ARG A 164 14.35 -16.82 -1.70
C ARG A 164 14.09 -16.41 -0.26
N VAL A 165 15.12 -15.91 0.45
CA VAL A 165 15.00 -15.47 1.84
C VAL A 165 14.16 -14.20 2.00
N LEU A 166 14.17 -13.28 1.01
CA LEU A 166 13.49 -11.97 1.07
C LEU A 166 12.01 -12.08 1.48
N GLY A 167 11.22 -12.87 0.76
CA GLY A 167 9.79 -13.02 1.03
C GLY A 167 9.51 -13.65 2.40
N GLY A 168 10.30 -14.66 2.79
CA GLY A 168 10.20 -15.26 4.12
C GLY A 168 10.49 -14.24 5.24
N PHE A 169 11.56 -13.46 5.11
CA PHE A 169 11.98 -12.54 6.16
C PHE A 169 10.92 -11.45 6.46
N VAL A 170 10.19 -10.96 5.47
CA VAL A 170 9.18 -9.87 5.65
C VAL A 170 7.72 -10.35 5.74
N GLN A 171 7.43 -11.62 5.46
CA GLN A 171 6.05 -12.15 5.44
C GLN A 171 5.77 -13.33 6.37
N ASP A 172 6.76 -14.15 6.72
CA ASP A 172 6.56 -15.35 7.54
C ASP A 172 6.79 -15.05 9.04
N PRO A 173 5.78 -15.10 9.92
CA PRO A 173 5.99 -14.88 11.36
C PRO A 173 7.05 -15.80 11.96
N ASN A 174 7.19 -17.03 11.44
CA ASN A 174 8.02 -18.11 11.95
C ASN A 174 9.37 -18.26 11.25
N TRP A 175 9.85 -17.23 10.55
CA TRP A 175 11.12 -17.26 9.82
C TRP A 175 12.28 -17.77 10.69
N ASP A 176 12.85 -18.93 10.32
CA ASP A 176 14.06 -19.49 10.93
C ASP A 176 15.29 -19.12 10.10
N ARG A 177 16.32 -18.65 10.81
CA ARG A 177 17.64 -18.30 10.24
C ARG A 177 18.45 -19.51 9.79
N ASN A 178 18.12 -20.71 10.26
CA ASN A 178 18.83 -21.95 9.94
C ASN A 178 18.22 -22.71 8.74
N ALA A 179 17.10 -22.22 8.19
CA ALA A 179 16.35 -22.87 7.11
C ALA A 179 16.79 -22.43 5.70
N TRP A 180 17.88 -21.65 5.59
CA TRP A 180 18.38 -20.98 4.39
C TRP A 180 19.90 -21.07 4.29
#